data_AF-A0A819U6K8-F1
#
_entry.id   AF-A0A819U6K8-F1
#
_cell.length_a   1.000
_cell.length_b   1.000
_cell.length_c   1.000
_cell.angle_alpha   90.00
_cell.angle_beta   90.00
_cell.angle_gamma   90.00
#
_symmetry.space_group_name_H-M   'P 1'
#
loop_
_entity.id
_entity.type
_entity.pdbx_description
1 polymer ?
#
loop_
_entity_poly.entity_id
_entity_poly.type
_entity_poly.pdbx_seq_one_letter_code
_entity_poly.pdbx_strand_id
1 'polypeptide(L)'
;MLTKDKLILLLLIHFIVGILVGLFVSNKRVINESYYSSLTIPGKQSTETSLSISSSVKIIDFNKSINENFTCMKTKTLLHFFNSSVCIHGVHKDVAVSGAFRESLSIWDEEGVIRILRLLLRYPHLDFIDIGANIGTYTMYAAALGRFVLAIECFAPNVDRIHRAVQLENISNRVVLIQNALYSHSGQYLRLALDTNNIGGQELDIVKKPTNNQNTTYNQSKGNDPYLVKTITLNELVPILHARGVRGAIIKMDIEGSESFALESGSQIFDLFDIPVVQMEWLKVRSFPDRVKFLIDFFTKRNYVPKTFQCQLLDIKNIQVWPNDLCWTKGNTSCC
;
A
#
# COMPACT_ATOMS: atom_id res chain seq x y z
N MET A 1 -50.68 26.64 15.44
CA MET A 1 -49.77 27.79 15.44
C MET A 1 -48.69 27.55 16.50
N LEU A 2 -47.40 27.51 16.12
CA LEU A 2 -46.34 27.58 17.14
C LEU A 2 -46.43 28.97 17.78
N THR A 3 -46.45 29.02 19.11
CA THR A 3 -46.31 30.29 19.83
C THR A 3 -44.95 30.90 19.53
N LYS A 4 -44.84 32.24 19.55
CA LYS A 4 -43.58 32.95 19.29
C LYS A 4 -42.41 32.37 20.09
N ASP A 5 -42.66 31.99 21.34
CA ASP A 5 -41.64 31.42 22.23
C ASP A 5 -41.11 30.06 21.75
N LYS A 6 -41.98 29.21 21.19
CA LYS A 6 -41.57 27.92 20.63
C LYS A 6 -40.77 28.07 19.34
N LEU A 7 -41.06 29.11 18.54
CA LEU A 7 -40.29 29.41 17.33
C LEU A 7 -38.88 29.91 17.65
N ILE A 8 -38.76 30.78 18.66
CA ILE A 8 -37.47 31.30 19.15
C ILE A 8 -36.61 30.16 19.70
N LEU A 9 -37.19 29.25 20.48
CA LEU A 9 -36.48 28.09 21.01
C LEU A 9 -35.96 27.16 19.89
N LEU A 10 -36.76 26.93 18.85
CA LEU A 10 -36.35 26.08 17.72
C LEU A 10 -35.17 26.68 16.95
N LEU A 11 -35.18 27.99 16.72
CA LEU A 11 -34.10 28.71 16.05
C LEU A 11 -32.80 28.69 16.88
N LEU A 12 -32.91 28.83 18.21
CA LEU A 12 -31.78 28.69 19.12
C LEU A 12 -31.16 27.28 19.07
N ILE A 13 -31.99 26.23 19.04
CA ILE A 13 -31.51 24.85 18.92
C ILE A 13 -30.77 24.65 17.59
N HIS A 14 -31.33 25.11 16.47
CA HIS A 14 -30.66 24.98 15.17
C HIS A 14 -29.36 25.78 15.10
N PHE A 15 -29.31 26.96 15.72
CA PHE A 15 -28.09 27.76 15.79
C PHE A 15 -26.99 27.07 16.62
N ILE A 16 -27.35 26.53 17.79
CA ILE A 16 -26.41 25.79 18.65
C ILE A 16 -25.91 24.52 17.95
N VAL A 17 -26.80 23.75 17.31
CA VAL A 17 -26.41 22.56 16.54
C VAL A 17 -25.50 22.94 15.37
N GLY A 18 -25.79 24.03 14.66
CA GLY A 18 -24.95 24.54 13.58
C GLY A 18 -23.55 24.93 14.05
N ILE A 19 -23.44 25.61 15.19
CA ILE A 19 -22.15 25.94 15.82
C ILE A 19 -21.40 24.68 16.23
N LEU A 20 -22.07 23.73 16.90
CA LEU A 20 -21.42 22.49 17.35
C LEU A 20 -20.93 21.64 16.17
N VAL A 21 -21.70 21.54 15.09
CA VAL A 21 -21.28 20.87 13.85
C VAL A 21 -20.12 21.62 13.20
N GLY A 22 -20.18 22.96 13.13
CA GLY A 22 -19.10 23.79 12.58
C GLY A 22 -17.80 23.68 13.37
N LEU A 23 -17.88 23.65 14.70
CA LEU A 23 -16.75 23.42 15.60
C LEU A 23 -16.21 21.99 15.46
N PHE A 24 -17.08 20.98 15.35
CA PHE A 24 -16.65 19.59 15.18
C PHE A 24 -15.95 19.36 13.82
N VAL A 25 -16.46 19.96 12.75
CA VAL A 25 -15.85 19.89 11.41
C VAL A 25 -14.53 20.67 11.36
N SER A 26 -14.50 21.88 11.93
CA SER A 26 -13.28 22.69 12.01
C SER A 26 -12.21 22.02 12.88
N ASN A 27 -12.60 21.44 14.01
CA ASN A 27 -11.67 20.75 14.91
C ASN A 27 -11.15 19.45 14.29
N LYS A 28 -11.95 18.70 13.52
CA LYS A 28 -11.43 17.57 12.72
C LYS A 28 -10.40 18.01 11.68
N ARG A 29 -10.62 19.15 11.03
CA ARG A 29 -9.67 19.72 10.05
C ARG A 29 -8.37 20.14 10.72
N VAL A 30 -8.47 20.84 11.86
CA VAL A 30 -7.33 21.33 12.64
C VAL A 30 -6.56 20.19 13.32
N ILE A 31 -7.22 19.13 13.82
CA ILE A 31 -6.52 17.98 14.43
C ILE A 31 -5.80 17.14 13.36
N ASN A 32 -6.41 16.94 12.18
CA ASN A 32 -5.78 16.21 11.08
C ASN A 32 -4.62 16.99 10.43
N GLU A 33 -4.69 18.32 10.41
CA GLU A 33 -3.55 19.17 10.02
C GLU A 33 -2.52 19.26 11.15
N SER A 34 -2.87 19.56 12.40
CA SER A 34 -1.88 19.84 13.45
C SER A 34 -1.05 18.62 13.84
N TYR A 35 -1.60 17.40 13.80
CA TYR A 35 -0.85 16.18 14.12
C TYR A 35 0.14 15.76 13.01
N TYR A 36 -0.06 16.23 11.77
CA TYR A 36 0.76 15.85 10.61
C TYR A 36 1.54 17.03 9.99
N SER A 37 1.12 18.27 10.23
CA SER A 37 1.80 19.52 9.84
C SER A 37 2.92 19.89 10.82
N SER A 38 2.90 19.36 12.05
CA SER A 38 4.02 19.48 13.00
C SER A 38 5.18 18.52 12.71
N LEU A 39 5.09 17.72 11.65
CA LEU A 39 6.19 16.96 11.04
C LEU A 39 6.47 17.50 9.62
N THR A 40 6.45 18.83 9.48
CA THR A 40 7.38 19.45 8.53
C THR A 40 8.78 19.00 8.94
N ILE A 41 9.56 18.46 7.99
CA ILE A 41 10.98 18.17 8.19
C ILE A 41 11.58 19.45 8.79
N PRO A 42 11.98 19.47 10.08
CA PRO A 42 12.49 20.67 10.69
C PRO A 42 13.77 21.00 9.95
N GLY A 43 13.80 22.18 9.33
CA GLY A 43 15.05 22.78 8.92
C GLY A 43 15.97 22.80 10.14
N LYS A 44 17.12 22.11 9.99
CA LYS A 44 18.36 22.23 10.76
C LYS A 44 18.21 22.60 12.24
N GLN A 45 18.62 21.65 13.08
CA GLN A 45 18.99 21.75 14.50
C GLN A 45 17.98 21.17 15.50
N SER A 46 18.02 19.85 15.66
CA SER A 46 18.09 19.20 16.98
C SER A 46 18.53 17.76 16.79
N THR A 47 19.73 17.43 17.32
CA THR A 47 20.28 16.09 17.55
C THR A 47 19.73 14.96 16.65
N GLU A 48 20.20 14.92 15.40
CA GLU A 48 19.97 13.82 14.47
C GLU A 48 20.59 12.52 15.03
N THR A 49 19.78 11.66 15.62
CA THR A 49 19.97 10.23 15.35
C THR A 49 19.77 10.06 13.85
N SER A 50 20.87 10.09 13.09
CA SER A 50 20.83 9.90 11.64
C SER A 50 20.11 8.59 11.36
N LEU A 51 18.99 8.68 10.64
CA LEU A 51 18.23 7.52 10.27
C LEU A 51 19.10 6.68 9.32
N SER A 52 19.70 5.61 9.83
CA SER A 52 20.55 4.71 9.04
C SER A 52 19.68 3.85 8.15
N ILE A 53 19.18 4.43 7.06
CA ILE A 53 18.53 3.70 5.98
C ILE A 53 19.62 3.10 5.10
N SER A 54 19.49 1.81 4.78
CA SER A 54 20.36 1.14 3.81
C SER A 54 20.43 1.92 2.51
N SER A 55 21.63 2.11 1.96
CA SER A 55 21.84 2.78 0.68
C SER A 55 21.22 2.05 -0.52
N SER A 56 20.72 0.82 -0.31
CA SER A 56 19.95 0.08 -1.32
C SER A 56 18.50 0.54 -1.43
N VAL A 57 17.93 1.15 -0.40
CA VAL A 57 16.54 1.63 -0.38
C VAL A 57 16.43 2.94 -1.17
N LYS A 58 15.67 2.92 -2.26
CA LYS A 58 15.40 4.08 -3.11
C LYS A 58 14.07 4.70 -2.73
N ILE A 59 14.12 5.77 -1.95
CA ILE A 59 12.95 6.57 -1.59
C ILE A 59 12.71 7.63 -2.67
N ILE A 60 11.47 7.77 -3.13
CA ILE A 60 11.08 8.78 -4.11
C ILE A 60 10.90 10.15 -3.44
N ASP A 61 11.50 11.17 -4.05
CA ASP A 61 11.35 12.57 -3.63
C ASP A 61 10.22 13.25 -4.42
N PHE A 62 9.08 13.42 -3.76
CA PHE A 62 7.89 14.02 -4.36
C PHE A 62 8.05 15.50 -4.70
N ASN A 63 9.10 16.19 -4.25
CA ASN A 63 9.36 17.57 -4.65
C ASN A 63 9.97 17.68 -6.05
N LYS A 64 10.49 16.57 -6.59
CA LYS A 64 11.01 16.54 -7.96
C LYS A 64 9.86 16.53 -8.96
N SER A 65 9.96 17.39 -9.97
CA SER A 65 9.04 17.37 -11.10
C SER A 65 9.27 16.12 -11.93
N ILE A 66 8.18 15.51 -12.41
CA ILE A 66 8.23 14.46 -13.42
C ILE A 66 7.91 15.10 -14.77
N ASN A 67 8.79 14.91 -15.75
CA ASN A 67 8.67 15.52 -17.08
C ASN A 67 7.82 14.69 -18.06
N GLU A 68 6.91 13.87 -17.54
CA GLU A 68 6.03 13.01 -18.34
C GLU A 68 4.58 13.47 -18.23
N ASN A 69 3.85 13.33 -19.34
CA ASN A 69 2.41 13.59 -19.35
C ASN A 69 1.66 12.30 -19.04
N PHE A 70 0.94 12.28 -17.92
CA PHE A 70 0.16 11.14 -17.47
C PHE A 70 -1.34 11.39 -17.69
N THR A 71 -2.04 10.37 -18.17
CA THR A 71 -3.50 10.34 -18.08
C THR A 71 -3.89 10.04 -16.63
N CYS A 72 -4.40 11.05 -15.93
CA CYS A 72 -4.87 10.90 -14.55
C CYS A 72 -6.37 11.18 -14.47
N MET A 73 -7.05 10.48 -13.57
CA MET A 73 -8.49 10.61 -13.38
C MET A 73 -8.86 10.49 -11.91
N LYS A 74 -9.99 11.10 -11.55
CA LYS A 74 -10.59 10.91 -10.23
C LYS A 74 -11.16 9.50 -10.12
N THR A 75 -10.91 8.85 -8.99
CA THR A 75 -11.43 7.52 -8.71
C THR A 75 -12.90 7.59 -8.31
N LYS A 76 -13.59 6.44 -8.36
CA LYS A 76 -14.92 6.25 -7.77
C LYS A 76 -14.92 6.71 -6.30
N THR A 77 -16.04 7.25 -5.82
CA THR A 77 -16.19 7.51 -4.39
C THR A 77 -16.57 6.23 -3.67
N LEU A 78 -15.72 5.78 -2.76
CA LEU A 78 -15.93 4.61 -1.90
C LEU A 78 -16.38 5.02 -0.50
N LEU A 79 -17.22 4.17 0.11
CA LEU A 79 -17.79 4.38 1.44
C LEU A 79 -18.43 5.78 1.60
N HIS A 80 -18.98 6.35 0.52
CA HIS A 80 -19.59 7.68 0.44
C HIS A 80 -18.68 8.90 0.64
N PHE A 81 -17.41 8.71 1.00
CA PHE A 81 -16.55 9.84 1.40
C PHE A 81 -15.17 9.86 0.74
N PHE A 82 -14.65 8.70 0.30
CA PHE A 82 -13.25 8.61 -0.12
C PHE A 82 -13.16 8.47 -1.63
N ASN A 83 -12.53 9.45 -2.28
CA ASN A 83 -12.01 9.34 -3.62
C ASN A 83 -10.61 9.95 -3.64
N SER A 84 -9.89 9.71 -4.72
CA SER A 84 -8.55 10.24 -4.93
C SER A 84 -8.31 10.41 -6.43
N SER A 85 -7.07 10.65 -6.85
CA SER A 85 -6.67 10.51 -8.25
C SER A 85 -5.74 9.32 -8.43
N VAL A 86 -5.82 8.68 -9.58
CA VAL A 86 -4.84 7.72 -10.06
C VAL A 86 -4.38 8.11 -11.46
N CYS A 87 -3.15 7.79 -11.79
CA CYS A 87 -2.59 7.98 -13.12
C CYS A 87 -2.42 6.62 -13.77
N ILE A 88 -3.03 6.43 -14.94
CA ILE A 88 -3.18 5.12 -15.56
C ILE A 88 -2.20 4.93 -16.73
N HIS A 89 -1.98 3.68 -17.11
CA HIS A 89 -1.36 3.36 -18.40
C HIS A 89 -2.39 3.49 -19.51
N GLY A 90 -1.91 3.54 -20.75
CA GLY A 90 -2.80 3.36 -21.90
C GLY A 90 -3.44 1.97 -21.84
N VAL A 91 -4.75 1.89 -22.07
CA VAL A 91 -5.55 0.65 -21.89
C VAL A 91 -5.14 -0.55 -22.76
N HIS A 92 -4.26 -0.33 -23.74
CA HIS A 92 -3.66 -1.39 -24.56
C HIS A 92 -2.35 -1.94 -23.99
N LYS A 93 -1.71 -1.21 -23.07
CA LYS A 93 -0.49 -1.63 -22.37
C LYS A 93 -0.81 -2.38 -21.07
N ASP A 94 -1.91 -1.99 -20.42
CA ASP A 94 -2.39 -2.58 -19.18
C ASP A 94 -3.91 -2.75 -19.28
N VAL A 95 -4.31 -3.94 -19.71
CA VAL A 95 -5.73 -4.27 -19.92
C VAL A 95 -6.46 -4.61 -18.61
N ALA A 96 -5.73 -4.96 -17.56
CA ALA A 96 -6.30 -5.39 -16.29
C ALA A 96 -6.47 -4.21 -15.33
N VAL A 97 -5.36 -3.69 -14.79
CA VAL A 97 -5.41 -2.71 -13.69
C VAL A 97 -5.87 -1.36 -14.22
N SER A 98 -5.15 -0.78 -15.18
CA SER A 98 -5.55 0.46 -15.84
C SER A 98 -6.84 0.29 -16.64
N GLY A 99 -7.06 -0.90 -17.22
CA GLY A 99 -8.30 -1.24 -17.93
C GLY A 99 -9.55 -1.22 -17.04
N ALA A 100 -9.42 -1.47 -15.75
CA ALA A 100 -10.52 -1.37 -14.79
C ALA A 100 -10.96 0.08 -14.51
N PHE A 101 -10.25 1.09 -15.01
CA PHE A 101 -10.62 2.51 -14.90
C PHE A 101 -11.24 3.07 -16.20
N ARG A 102 -11.71 2.21 -17.11
CA ARG A 102 -12.32 2.62 -18.39
C ARG A 102 -13.63 3.40 -18.22
N GLU A 103 -14.37 3.15 -17.15
CA GLU A 103 -15.61 3.85 -16.83
C GLU A 103 -15.40 4.72 -15.59
N SER A 104 -16.08 5.88 -15.52
CA SER A 104 -15.93 6.85 -14.43
C SER A 104 -16.35 6.33 -13.04
N LEU A 105 -16.89 5.11 -12.97
CA LEU A 105 -17.40 4.47 -11.75
C LEU A 105 -16.75 3.11 -11.45
N SER A 106 -15.72 2.70 -12.19
CA SER A 106 -15.01 1.45 -11.97
C SER A 106 -13.61 1.70 -11.43
N ILE A 107 -13.14 0.80 -10.56
CA ILE A 107 -11.76 0.79 -10.08
C ILE A 107 -11.26 -0.65 -10.07
N TRP A 108 -9.93 -0.82 -10.14
CA TRP A 108 -9.31 -2.11 -9.90
C TRP A 108 -9.56 -2.58 -8.46
N ASP A 109 -9.95 -3.85 -8.30
CA ASP A 109 -10.04 -4.53 -7.00
C ASP A 109 -10.90 -3.78 -5.95
N GLU A 110 -12.10 -3.34 -6.36
CA GLU A 110 -12.98 -2.51 -5.52
C GLU A 110 -13.31 -3.17 -4.17
N GLU A 111 -13.60 -4.48 -4.15
CA GLU A 111 -13.93 -5.18 -2.91
C GLU A 111 -12.77 -5.18 -1.92
N GLY A 112 -11.55 -5.47 -2.39
CA GLY A 112 -10.35 -5.46 -1.56
C GLY A 112 -10.01 -4.05 -1.05
N VAL A 113 -10.14 -3.03 -1.89
CA VAL A 113 -9.94 -1.63 -1.47
C VAL A 113 -10.95 -1.22 -0.39
N ILE A 114 -12.24 -1.52 -0.60
CA ILE A 114 -13.30 -1.24 0.40
C ILE A 114 -12.98 -1.94 1.72
N ARG A 115 -12.50 -3.18 1.67
CA ARG A 115 -12.13 -3.95 2.86
C ARG A 115 -10.98 -3.30 3.63
N ILE A 116 -9.91 -2.91 2.96
CA ILE A 116 -8.78 -2.20 3.59
C ILE A 116 -9.25 -0.88 4.21
N LEU A 117 -10.08 -0.10 3.51
CA LEU A 117 -10.63 1.15 4.06
C LEU A 117 -11.48 0.92 5.31
N ARG A 118 -12.32 -0.12 5.33
CA ARG A 118 -13.12 -0.49 6.51
C ARG A 118 -12.23 -0.89 7.70
N LEU A 119 -11.16 -1.65 7.46
CA LEU A 119 -10.22 -2.02 8.51
C LEU A 119 -9.48 -0.79 9.06
N LEU A 120 -9.00 0.11 8.20
CA LEU A 120 -8.35 1.37 8.61
C LEU A 120 -9.29 2.35 9.32
N LEU A 121 -10.60 2.29 9.03
CA LEU A 121 -11.62 3.03 9.78
C LEU A 121 -11.86 2.43 11.18
N ARG A 122 -11.92 1.09 11.27
CA ARG A 122 -12.11 0.40 12.56
C ARG A 122 -10.90 0.52 13.48
N TYR A 123 -9.70 0.51 12.92
CA TYR A 123 -8.46 0.55 13.68
C TYR A 123 -7.72 1.86 13.41
N PRO A 124 -8.16 2.99 14.01
CA PRO A 124 -7.68 4.31 13.62
C PRO A 124 -6.24 4.62 14.03
N HIS A 125 -5.61 3.73 14.78
CA HIS A 125 -4.21 3.81 15.20
C HIS A 125 -3.26 3.07 14.25
N LEU A 126 -3.79 2.34 13.26
CA LEU A 126 -2.99 1.60 12.28
C LEU A 126 -2.80 2.44 11.02
N ASP A 127 -1.61 2.29 10.45
CA ASP A 127 -1.26 2.83 9.13
C ASP A 127 -1.37 1.73 8.06
N PHE A 128 -0.90 2.01 6.84
CA PHE A 128 -1.01 1.08 5.73
C PHE A 128 0.34 0.82 5.07
N ILE A 129 0.61 -0.44 4.74
CA ILE A 129 1.76 -0.85 3.93
C ILE A 129 1.22 -1.52 2.66
N ASP A 130 1.54 -0.93 1.51
CA ASP A 130 1.08 -1.37 0.19
C ASP A 130 2.26 -2.01 -0.55
N ILE A 131 2.34 -3.34 -0.53
CA ILE A 131 3.42 -4.11 -1.16
C ILE A 131 2.93 -4.58 -2.54
N GLY A 132 3.60 -4.08 -3.59
CA GLY A 132 3.13 -4.22 -4.96
C GLY A 132 2.07 -3.17 -5.28
N ALA A 133 2.38 -1.90 -5.00
CA ALA A 133 1.43 -0.80 -5.06
C ALA A 133 0.87 -0.56 -6.49
N ASN A 134 1.54 -1.07 -7.53
CA ASN A 134 1.14 -0.93 -8.92
C ASN A 134 0.94 0.55 -9.30
N ILE A 135 -0.14 0.94 -9.96
CA ILE A 135 -0.47 2.35 -10.22
C ILE A 135 -0.96 3.13 -8.98
N GLY A 136 -0.98 2.51 -7.80
CA GLY A 136 -1.28 3.16 -6.53
C GLY A 136 -2.74 3.11 -6.09
N THR A 137 -3.58 2.22 -6.63
CA THR A 137 -5.02 2.17 -6.29
C THR A 137 -5.24 2.13 -4.78
N TYR A 138 -4.62 1.17 -4.08
CA TYR A 138 -4.73 1.03 -2.63
C TYR A 138 -4.07 2.21 -1.89
N THR A 139 -2.84 2.54 -2.26
CA THR A 139 -2.07 3.67 -1.73
C THR A 139 -2.89 4.97 -1.71
N MET A 140 -3.50 5.35 -2.83
CA MET A 140 -4.18 6.64 -2.97
C MET A 140 -5.48 6.71 -2.15
N TYR A 141 -6.22 5.61 -2.02
CA TYR A 141 -7.40 5.55 -1.14
C TYR A 141 -7.03 5.57 0.34
N ALA A 142 -6.02 4.80 0.77
CA ALA A 142 -5.58 4.79 2.15
C ALA A 142 -5.02 6.16 2.59
N ALA A 143 -4.28 6.83 1.71
CA ALA A 143 -3.79 8.18 1.96
C ALA A 143 -4.92 9.23 1.97
N ALA A 144 -5.92 9.11 1.09
CA ALA A 144 -7.12 9.98 1.11
C ALA A 144 -7.97 9.82 2.37
N LEU A 145 -7.95 8.63 3.00
CA LEU A 145 -8.53 8.39 4.33
C LEU A 145 -7.74 9.10 5.46
N GLY A 146 -6.56 9.66 5.16
CA GLY A 146 -5.70 10.35 6.11
C GLY A 146 -4.74 9.42 6.84
N ARG A 147 -4.45 8.23 6.31
CA ARG A 147 -3.46 7.31 6.89
C ARG A 147 -2.07 7.59 6.36
N PHE A 148 -1.04 7.27 7.16
CA PHE A 148 0.29 7.13 6.60
C PHE A 148 0.34 5.87 5.75
N VAL A 149 1.03 5.95 4.62
CA VAL A 149 1.20 4.84 3.67
C VAL A 149 2.67 4.66 3.35
N LEU A 150 3.17 3.45 3.58
CA LEU A 150 4.42 2.99 3.00
C LEU A 150 4.09 2.16 1.75
N ALA A 151 4.31 2.72 0.57
CA ALA A 151 4.05 2.08 -0.71
C ALA A 151 5.36 1.52 -1.30
N ILE A 152 5.34 0.28 -1.77
CA ILE A 152 6.48 -0.39 -2.39
C ILE A 152 6.09 -0.82 -3.80
N GLU A 153 6.80 -0.33 -4.80
CA GLU A 153 6.63 -0.69 -6.21
C GLU A 153 7.99 -0.64 -6.91
N CYS A 154 8.31 -1.66 -7.70
CA CYS A 154 9.63 -1.77 -8.32
C CYS A 154 9.68 -1.30 -9.77
N PHE A 155 8.55 -1.38 -10.49
CA PHE A 155 8.45 -1.03 -11.89
C PHE A 155 8.37 0.51 -12.05
N ALA A 156 9.43 1.10 -12.62
CA ALA A 156 9.57 2.56 -12.69
C ALA A 156 8.33 3.28 -13.29
N PRO A 157 7.71 2.80 -14.38
CA PRO A 157 6.51 3.43 -14.93
C PRO A 157 5.30 3.46 -13.98
N ASN A 158 5.19 2.49 -13.05
CA ASN A 158 4.16 2.50 -12.01
C ASN A 158 4.51 3.51 -10.91
N VAL A 159 5.78 3.53 -10.50
CA VAL A 159 6.30 4.51 -9.51
C VAL A 159 6.04 5.95 -9.94
N ASP A 160 6.32 6.30 -11.20
CA ASP A 160 6.12 7.66 -11.71
C ASP A 160 4.62 8.07 -11.70
N ARG A 161 3.72 7.10 -11.89
CA ARG A 161 2.26 7.32 -11.80
C ARG A 161 1.81 7.58 -10.37
N ILE A 162 2.30 6.80 -9.41
CA ILE A 162 2.04 7.03 -7.99
C ILE A 162 2.59 8.42 -7.59
N HIS A 163 3.83 8.73 -7.98
CA HIS A 163 4.45 10.03 -7.72
C HIS A 163 3.57 11.17 -8.26
N ARG A 164 3.13 11.08 -9.52
CA ARG A 164 2.24 12.09 -10.08
C ARG A 164 0.92 12.20 -9.32
N ALA A 165 0.29 11.09 -8.96
CA ALA A 165 -0.97 11.07 -8.22
C ALA A 165 -0.82 11.71 -6.83
N VAL A 166 0.26 11.41 -6.11
CA VAL A 166 0.59 12.01 -4.81
C VAL A 166 0.76 13.52 -4.92
N GLN A 167 1.44 14.01 -5.97
CA GLN A 167 1.58 15.45 -6.23
C GLN A 167 0.24 16.12 -6.53
N LEU A 168 -0.62 15.49 -7.33
CA LEU A 168 -1.93 16.03 -7.69
C LEU A 168 -2.85 16.20 -6.49
N GLU A 169 -2.82 15.26 -5.55
CA GLU A 169 -3.64 15.32 -4.33
C GLU A 169 -2.98 16.10 -3.18
N ASN A 170 -1.73 16.56 -3.35
CA ASN A 170 -0.96 17.25 -2.32
C ASN A 170 -0.85 16.43 -1.00
N ILE A 171 -0.58 15.13 -1.12
CA ILE A 171 -0.50 14.18 0.01
C ILE A 171 0.91 13.62 0.22
N SER A 172 1.94 14.34 -0.21
CA SER A 172 3.34 13.92 -0.08
C SER A 172 3.80 13.70 1.37
N ASN A 173 3.12 14.33 2.34
CA ASN A 173 3.36 14.11 3.77
C ASN A 173 2.72 12.82 4.32
N ARG A 174 1.82 12.17 3.55
CA ARG A 174 1.13 10.94 3.93
C ARG A 174 1.77 9.68 3.34
N VAL A 175 2.53 9.82 2.26
CA VAL A 175 3.07 8.68 1.51
C VAL A 175 4.59 8.67 1.60
N VAL A 176 5.16 7.48 1.78
CA VAL A 176 6.56 7.19 1.43
C VAL A 176 6.53 6.12 0.36
N LEU A 177 7.10 6.43 -0.81
CA LEU A 177 7.15 5.51 -1.95
C LEU A 177 8.58 4.97 -2.11
N ILE A 178 8.70 3.64 -2.09
CA ILE A 178 9.95 2.90 -2.25
C ILE A 178 9.99 2.29 -3.64
N GLN A 179 11.04 2.62 -4.40
CA GLN A 179 11.31 2.05 -5.71
C GLN A 179 12.34 0.91 -5.62
N ASN A 180 11.90 -0.23 -5.12
CA ASN A 180 12.71 -1.44 -5.03
C ASN A 180 11.83 -2.67 -5.16
N ALA A 181 12.40 -3.78 -5.62
CA ALA A 181 11.77 -5.09 -5.50
C ALA A 181 12.01 -5.64 -4.10
N LEU A 182 10.99 -6.24 -3.47
CA LEU A 182 11.18 -7.01 -2.25
C LEU A 182 11.66 -8.41 -2.59
N TYR A 183 12.72 -8.84 -1.91
CA TYR A 183 13.30 -10.16 -2.12
C TYR A 183 13.96 -10.68 -0.83
N SER A 184 14.46 -11.92 -0.86
CA SER A 184 15.12 -12.52 0.29
C SER A 184 16.51 -11.91 0.58
N HIS A 185 17.11 -11.24 -0.42
CA HIS A 185 18.44 -10.63 -0.32
C HIS A 185 18.43 -9.20 -0.86
N SER A 186 19.15 -8.31 -0.20
CA SER A 186 19.32 -6.91 -0.61
C SER A 186 20.45 -6.74 -1.61
N GLY A 187 20.36 -5.68 -2.41
CA GLY A 187 21.46 -5.19 -3.25
C GLY A 187 21.66 -5.95 -4.56
N GLN A 188 20.81 -6.93 -4.87
CA GLN A 188 20.85 -7.64 -6.14
C GLN A 188 20.07 -6.86 -7.20
N TYR A 189 20.47 -6.99 -8.46
CA TYR A 189 19.66 -6.55 -9.58
C TYR A 189 18.96 -7.75 -10.18
N LEU A 190 17.63 -7.72 -10.18
CA LEU A 190 16.78 -8.73 -10.80
C LEU A 190 16.01 -8.10 -11.96
N ARG A 191 15.49 -8.96 -12.84
CA ARG A 191 14.72 -8.52 -13.99
C ARG A 191 13.24 -8.84 -13.80
N LEU A 192 12.38 -7.90 -14.18
CA LEU A 192 10.94 -8.14 -14.30
C LEU A 192 10.62 -8.87 -15.61
N ALA A 193 9.62 -9.75 -15.57
CA ALA A 193 9.13 -10.44 -16.74
C ALA A 193 8.56 -9.44 -17.76
N LEU A 194 8.94 -9.59 -19.02
CA LEU A 194 8.44 -8.74 -20.09
C LEU A 194 7.03 -9.20 -20.50
N ASP A 195 6.01 -8.58 -19.90
CA ASP A 195 4.64 -8.63 -20.41
C ASP A 195 4.25 -7.27 -21.00
N THR A 196 4.22 -7.19 -22.33
CA THR A 196 3.90 -5.94 -23.04
C THR A 196 2.40 -5.65 -23.12
N ASN A 197 1.55 -6.62 -22.79
CA ASN A 197 0.10 -6.52 -22.95
C ASN A 197 -0.61 -6.34 -21.59
N ASN A 198 0.05 -6.75 -20.51
CA ASN A 198 -0.43 -6.58 -19.15
C ASN A 198 0.70 -6.11 -18.22
N ILE A 199 1.15 -4.86 -18.41
CA ILE A 199 2.19 -4.29 -17.53
C ILE A 199 1.73 -4.11 -16.08
N GLY A 200 0.46 -4.36 -15.76
CA GLY A 200 0.00 -4.46 -14.38
C GLY A 200 0.53 -5.72 -13.67
N GLY A 201 0.79 -6.82 -14.39
CA GLY A 201 1.17 -8.10 -13.81
C GLY A 201 2.67 -8.39 -13.79
N GLN A 202 3.50 -7.36 -13.51
CA GLN A 202 4.96 -7.52 -13.53
C GLN A 202 5.42 -8.43 -12.38
N GLU A 203 6.01 -9.57 -12.73
CA GLU A 203 6.64 -10.49 -11.79
C GLU A 203 8.17 -10.47 -11.92
N LEU A 204 8.89 -10.87 -10.88
CA LEU A 204 10.34 -11.12 -11.00
C LEU A 204 10.58 -12.39 -11.84
N ASP A 205 11.44 -12.31 -12.86
CA ASP A 205 11.89 -13.47 -13.64
C ASP A 205 12.92 -14.27 -12.82
N ILE A 206 12.41 -15.13 -11.93
CA ILE A 206 13.19 -15.97 -11.01
C ILE A 206 13.56 -17.32 -11.67
N VAL A 207 12.91 -17.66 -12.80
CA VAL A 207 13.02 -18.98 -13.45
C VAL A 207 14.29 -19.11 -14.31
N LYS A 208 14.87 -17.99 -14.78
CA LYS A 208 16.20 -18.03 -15.42
C LYS A 208 17.32 -18.10 -14.38
N LYS A 209 17.42 -19.22 -13.66
CA LYS A 209 18.73 -19.68 -13.21
C LYS A 209 19.56 -19.87 -14.49
N PRO A 210 20.70 -19.17 -14.66
CA PRO A 210 21.57 -19.46 -15.78
C PRO A 210 22.02 -20.91 -15.63
N THR A 211 21.60 -21.75 -16.57
CA THR A 211 22.30 -22.99 -16.88
C THR A 211 23.76 -22.59 -17.12
N ASN A 212 24.63 -22.99 -16.20
CA ASN A 212 26.09 -22.77 -16.15
C ASN A 212 26.54 -21.50 -15.41
N ASN A 213 26.96 -21.65 -14.15
CA ASN A 213 28.00 -20.88 -13.43
C ASN A 213 28.18 -19.38 -13.73
N GLN A 214 27.10 -18.63 -13.97
CA GLN A 214 27.15 -17.18 -13.97
C GLN A 214 26.25 -16.68 -12.85
N ASN A 215 26.85 -16.09 -11.81
CA ASN A 215 26.15 -15.16 -10.95
C ASN A 215 25.68 -14.01 -11.85
N THR A 216 24.49 -14.10 -12.44
CA THR A 216 23.90 -13.01 -13.23
C THR A 216 23.33 -11.95 -12.31
N THR A 217 24.20 -11.39 -11.46
CA THR A 217 24.06 -9.99 -11.06
C THR A 217 24.16 -9.18 -12.35
N TYR A 218 23.02 -8.70 -12.84
CA TYR A 218 23.01 -7.75 -13.94
C TYR A 218 23.82 -6.52 -13.49
N ASN A 219 24.92 -6.24 -14.18
CA ASN A 219 25.66 -5.00 -13.96
C ASN A 219 24.75 -3.83 -14.35
N GLN A 220 24.72 -2.77 -13.53
CA GLN A 220 23.94 -1.53 -13.71
C GLN A 220 24.26 -0.76 -15.02
N SER A 221 25.08 -1.33 -15.91
CA SER A 221 25.73 -0.66 -17.03
C SER A 221 24.85 -0.40 -18.26
N LYS A 222 23.54 -0.67 -18.21
CA LYS A 222 22.58 -0.17 -19.22
C LYS A 222 21.60 0.78 -18.56
N GLY A 223 21.80 2.08 -18.81
CA GLY A 223 20.96 3.15 -18.29
C GLY A 223 19.47 2.96 -18.62
N ASN A 224 18.62 3.38 -17.67
CA ASN A 224 17.17 3.53 -17.76
C ASN A 224 16.36 2.30 -18.23
N ASP A 225 16.81 1.07 -17.99
CA ASP A 225 15.96 -0.10 -18.21
C ASP A 225 14.91 -0.22 -17.09
N PRO A 226 13.60 0.03 -17.34
CA PRO A 226 12.58 0.01 -16.29
C PRO A 226 12.31 -1.40 -15.74
N TYR A 227 12.77 -2.44 -16.43
CA TYR A 227 12.62 -3.83 -16.01
C TYR A 227 13.78 -4.34 -15.16
N LEU A 228 14.86 -3.57 -15.03
CA LEU A 228 15.97 -3.93 -14.16
C LEU A 228 15.81 -3.25 -12.80
N VAL A 229 15.50 -4.04 -11.77
CA VAL A 229 15.11 -3.55 -10.45
C VAL A 229 16.11 -3.98 -9.39
N LYS A 230 16.43 -3.07 -8.48
CA LYS A 230 17.30 -3.35 -7.33
C LYS A 230 16.47 -3.91 -6.19
N THR A 231 16.92 -5.02 -5.60
CA THR A 231 16.24 -5.67 -4.48
C THR A 231 16.60 -5.03 -3.15
N ILE A 232 15.64 -5.08 -2.23
CA ILE A 232 15.82 -4.88 -0.80
C ILE A 232 15.10 -6.00 -0.04
N THR A 233 15.47 -6.19 1.21
CA THR A 233 14.72 -7.01 2.16
C THR A 233 13.59 -6.20 2.78
N LEU A 234 12.53 -6.87 3.22
CA LEU A 234 11.40 -6.18 3.87
C LEU A 234 11.84 -5.53 5.20
N ASN A 235 12.75 -6.15 5.96
CA ASN A 235 13.28 -5.59 7.22
C ASN A 235 14.05 -4.27 7.04
N GLU A 236 14.61 -3.97 5.86
CA GLU A 236 15.28 -2.68 5.61
C GLU A 236 14.33 -1.47 5.69
N LEU A 237 13.01 -1.71 5.73
CA LEU A 237 12.00 -0.66 5.87
C LEU A 237 11.65 -0.34 7.33
N VAL A 238 12.12 -1.13 8.30
CA VAL A 238 11.90 -0.92 9.75
C VAL A 238 12.31 0.49 10.20
N PRO A 239 13.49 1.03 9.83
CA PRO A 239 13.87 2.39 10.22
C PRO A 239 12.86 3.45 9.74
N ILE A 240 12.32 3.30 8.53
CA ILE A 240 11.35 4.25 7.96
C ILE A 240 10.06 4.24 8.80
N LEU A 241 9.57 3.05 9.15
CA LEU A 241 8.37 2.92 9.98
C LEU A 241 8.58 3.54 11.38
N HIS A 242 9.72 3.30 12.02
CA HIS A 242 10.05 3.93 13.30
C HIS A 242 10.17 5.45 13.20
N ALA A 243 10.84 5.98 12.18
CA ALA A 243 10.98 7.41 11.96
C ALA A 243 9.64 8.13 11.76
N ARG A 244 8.65 7.41 11.24
CA ARG A 244 7.28 7.91 11.05
C ARG A 244 6.37 7.67 12.26
N GLY A 245 6.88 7.06 13.34
CA GLY A 245 6.10 6.76 14.53
C GLY A 245 5.03 5.69 14.31
N VAL A 246 5.17 4.85 13.28
CA VAL A 246 4.24 3.76 13.00
C VAL A 246 4.31 2.75 14.14
N ARG A 247 3.15 2.38 14.69
CA ARG A 247 3.04 1.36 15.76
C ARG A 247 2.46 0.04 15.27
N GLY A 248 1.72 0.11 14.17
CA GLY A 248 1.06 -1.03 13.55
C GLY A 248 0.51 -0.64 12.20
N ALA A 249 0.25 -1.64 11.37
CA ALA A 249 -0.25 -1.41 10.03
C ALA A 249 -1.10 -2.58 9.53
N ILE A 250 -1.98 -2.28 8.58
CA ILE A 250 -2.58 -3.29 7.72
C ILE A 250 -1.70 -3.41 6.48
N ILE A 251 -1.46 -4.63 6.01
CA ILE A 251 -0.65 -4.88 4.83
C ILE A 251 -1.53 -5.39 3.69
N LYS A 252 -1.35 -4.84 2.49
CA LYS A 252 -1.69 -5.53 1.23
C LYS A 252 -0.38 -6.05 0.63
N MET A 253 -0.34 -7.30 0.20
CA MET A 253 0.81 -7.90 -0.45
C MET A 253 0.41 -8.64 -1.73
N ASP A 254 0.95 -8.20 -2.86
CA ASP A 254 0.70 -8.78 -4.18
C ASP A 254 1.85 -8.38 -5.09
N ILE A 255 2.83 -9.27 -5.14
CA ILE A 255 4.07 -9.09 -5.90
C ILE A 255 4.25 -10.29 -6.82
N GLU A 256 3.11 -10.75 -7.34
CA GLU A 256 2.99 -11.68 -8.44
C GLU A 256 3.79 -12.97 -8.21
N GLY A 257 3.65 -13.57 -7.03
CA GLY A 257 4.29 -14.86 -6.69
C GLY A 257 5.59 -14.74 -5.90
N SER A 258 6.06 -13.52 -5.62
CA SER A 258 7.29 -13.27 -4.84
C SER A 258 7.04 -13.09 -3.33
N GLU A 259 5.82 -13.36 -2.85
CA GLU A 259 5.38 -13.13 -1.46
C GLU A 259 6.27 -13.87 -0.46
N SER A 260 6.64 -15.12 -0.76
CA SER A 260 7.52 -15.92 0.11
C SER A 260 8.90 -15.30 0.25
N PHE A 261 9.49 -14.80 -0.84
CA PHE A 261 10.83 -14.20 -0.81
C PHE A 261 10.86 -12.89 -0.01
N ALA A 262 9.81 -12.08 -0.12
CA ALA A 262 9.68 -10.88 0.70
C ALA A 262 9.59 -11.21 2.20
N LEU A 263 8.92 -12.31 2.55
CA LEU A 263 8.71 -12.73 3.94
C LEU A 263 9.87 -13.54 4.55
N GLU A 264 10.71 -14.20 3.73
CA GLU A 264 11.97 -14.84 4.18
C GLU A 264 12.87 -13.86 4.94
N SER A 265 12.87 -12.58 4.53
CA SER A 265 13.65 -11.51 5.14
C SER A 265 12.78 -10.45 5.84
N GLY A 266 11.53 -10.79 6.16
CA GLY A 266 10.51 -9.83 6.63
C GLY A 266 10.07 -9.99 8.08
N SER A 267 10.64 -10.93 8.83
CA SER A 267 10.17 -11.24 10.19
C SER A 267 10.13 -10.05 11.15
N GLN A 268 11.11 -9.14 11.08
CA GLN A 268 11.19 -8.03 12.03
C GLN A 268 10.00 -7.08 11.90
N ILE A 269 9.46 -6.86 10.69
CA ILE A 269 8.25 -6.04 10.55
C ILE A 269 7.08 -6.66 11.34
N PHE A 270 6.91 -7.97 11.28
CA PHE A 270 5.82 -8.67 11.97
C PHE A 270 6.06 -8.81 13.48
N ASP A 271 7.32 -8.82 13.90
CA ASP A 271 7.70 -8.97 15.30
C ASP A 271 7.74 -7.62 16.04
N LEU A 272 7.98 -6.50 15.34
CA LEU A 272 8.11 -5.16 15.92
C LEU A 272 6.84 -4.29 15.81
N PHE A 273 6.01 -4.50 14.80
CA PHE A 273 4.81 -3.69 14.56
C PHE A 273 3.55 -4.53 14.73
N ASP A 274 2.46 -3.90 15.19
CA ASP A 274 1.18 -4.59 15.22
C ASP A 274 0.58 -4.72 13.82
N ILE A 275 0.71 -5.91 13.24
CA ILE A 275 0.16 -6.25 11.93
C ILE A 275 -1.07 -7.17 12.09
N PRO A 276 -2.28 -6.68 12.36
CA PRO A 276 -3.41 -7.56 12.65
C PRO A 276 -3.97 -8.28 11.41
N VAL A 277 -3.76 -7.72 10.21
CA VAL A 277 -4.27 -8.25 8.94
C VAL A 277 -3.23 -8.08 7.82
N VAL A 278 -3.04 -9.15 7.04
CA VAL A 278 -2.37 -9.11 5.74
C VAL A 278 -3.34 -9.61 4.68
N GLN A 279 -3.77 -8.73 3.78
CA GLN A 279 -4.48 -9.10 2.55
C GLN A 279 -3.45 -9.50 1.50
N MET A 280 -3.60 -10.68 0.90
CA MET A 280 -2.57 -11.28 0.06
C MET A 280 -3.15 -11.94 -1.20
N GLU A 281 -2.51 -11.68 -2.35
CA GLU A 281 -2.75 -12.48 -3.55
C GLU A 281 -2.12 -13.87 -3.35
N TRP A 282 -2.93 -14.91 -3.55
CA TRP A 282 -2.58 -16.31 -3.38
C TRP A 282 -2.47 -17.07 -4.71
N LEU A 283 -2.99 -16.50 -5.81
CA LEU A 283 -3.12 -17.16 -7.11
C LEU A 283 -1.79 -17.74 -7.60
N LYS A 284 -0.75 -16.90 -7.74
CA LYS A 284 0.54 -17.36 -8.29
C LYS A 284 1.31 -18.25 -7.33
N VAL A 285 1.39 -17.87 -6.06
CA VAL A 285 2.19 -18.62 -5.07
C VAL A 285 1.71 -20.05 -4.87
N ARG A 286 0.41 -20.32 -5.02
CA ARG A 286 -0.19 -21.67 -4.91
C ARG A 286 0.47 -22.72 -5.80
N SER A 287 1.01 -22.29 -6.94
CA SER A 287 1.68 -23.17 -7.90
C SER A 287 3.06 -23.67 -7.42
N PHE A 288 3.56 -23.17 -6.28
CA PHE A 288 4.88 -23.48 -5.75
C PHE A 288 4.78 -24.09 -4.34
N PRO A 289 4.78 -25.43 -4.20
CA PRO A 289 4.57 -26.10 -2.92
C PRO A 289 5.50 -25.64 -1.78
N ASP A 290 6.78 -25.42 -2.07
CA ASP A 290 7.74 -24.96 -1.06
C ASP A 290 7.44 -23.55 -0.56
N ARG A 291 6.98 -22.66 -1.46
CA ARG A 291 6.59 -21.28 -1.11
C ARG A 291 5.31 -21.27 -0.28
N VAL A 292 4.33 -22.09 -0.68
CA VAL A 292 3.09 -22.30 0.08
C VAL A 292 3.40 -22.78 1.49
N LYS A 293 4.26 -23.80 1.62
CA LYS A 293 4.67 -24.34 2.91
C LYS A 293 5.32 -23.25 3.77
N PHE A 294 6.27 -22.50 3.19
CA PHE A 294 6.94 -21.41 3.89
C PHE A 294 5.95 -20.36 4.41
N LEU A 295 5.01 -19.91 3.58
CA LEU A 295 4.02 -18.90 3.97
C LEU A 295 3.12 -19.38 5.11
N ILE A 296 2.64 -20.63 5.03
CA ILE A 296 1.83 -21.22 6.10
C ILE A 296 2.63 -21.28 7.41
N ASP A 297 3.86 -21.77 7.36
CA ASP A 297 4.72 -21.86 8.55
C ASP A 297 5.01 -20.46 9.13
N PHE A 298 5.28 -19.47 8.27
CA PHE A 298 5.57 -18.09 8.67
C PHE A 298 4.40 -17.45 9.44
N PHE A 299 3.19 -17.59 8.91
CA PHE A 299 1.98 -16.98 9.48
C PHE A 299 1.45 -17.75 10.70
N THR A 300 1.39 -19.08 10.63
CA THR A 300 0.87 -19.90 11.74
C THR A 300 1.77 -19.81 12.98
N LYS A 301 3.11 -19.77 12.81
CA LYS A 301 4.06 -19.52 13.90
C LYS A 301 3.81 -18.19 14.63
N ARG A 302 3.14 -17.23 13.98
CA ARG A 302 2.79 -15.92 14.51
C ARG A 302 1.31 -15.77 14.87
N ASN A 303 0.61 -16.90 15.06
CA ASN A 303 -0.81 -16.95 15.43
C ASN A 303 -1.75 -16.28 14.43
N TYR A 304 -1.38 -16.27 13.14
CA TYR A 304 -2.30 -15.89 12.07
C TYR A 304 -3.11 -17.10 11.62
N VAL A 305 -4.34 -16.84 11.22
CA VAL A 305 -5.23 -17.80 10.55
C VAL A 305 -5.65 -17.27 9.18
N PRO A 306 -5.71 -18.14 8.16
CA PRO A 306 -6.13 -17.76 6.82
C PRO A 306 -7.66 -17.64 6.75
N LYS A 307 -8.17 -16.58 6.13
CA LYS A 307 -9.60 -16.30 5.98
C LYS A 307 -9.92 -15.77 4.59
N THR A 308 -11.15 -15.98 4.13
CA THR A 308 -11.71 -15.28 2.97
C THR A 308 -11.95 -13.79 3.28
N PHE A 309 -12.27 -12.99 2.27
CA PHE A 309 -12.66 -11.58 2.46
C PHE A 309 -13.99 -11.43 3.22
N GLN A 310 -14.82 -12.47 3.24
CA GLN A 310 -16.04 -12.56 4.05
C GLN A 310 -15.77 -13.21 5.43
N CYS A 311 -14.49 -13.35 5.80
CA CYS A 311 -14.04 -13.80 7.12
C CYS A 311 -14.35 -15.23 7.48
N GLN A 312 -14.56 -16.08 6.48
CA GLN A 312 -14.67 -17.52 6.65
C GLN A 312 -13.26 -18.10 6.82
N LEU A 313 -13.08 -18.95 7.83
CA LEU A 313 -11.81 -19.63 8.07
C LEU A 313 -11.49 -20.59 6.90
N LEU A 314 -10.25 -20.56 6.43
CA LEU A 314 -9.77 -21.47 5.39
C LEU A 314 -9.05 -22.66 6.03
N ASP A 315 -9.43 -23.88 5.62
CA ASP A 315 -8.78 -25.11 6.09
C ASP A 315 -7.44 -25.30 5.36
N ILE A 316 -6.35 -25.39 6.13
CA ILE A 316 -4.98 -25.64 5.64
C ILE A 316 -4.89 -27.01 4.93
N LYS A 317 -5.80 -27.95 5.18
CA LYS A 317 -5.83 -29.21 4.40
C LYS A 317 -6.27 -29.00 2.96
N ASN A 318 -6.93 -27.88 2.65
CA ASN A 318 -7.57 -27.59 1.37
C ASN A 318 -6.94 -26.40 0.64
N ILE A 319 -5.63 -26.15 0.83
CA ILE A 319 -4.92 -24.98 0.25
C ILE A 319 -5.11 -24.83 -1.26
N GLN A 320 -5.22 -25.95 -1.97
CA GLN A 320 -5.33 -25.96 -3.44
C GLN A 320 -6.63 -25.31 -3.95
N VAL A 321 -7.67 -25.25 -3.12
CA VAL A 321 -8.98 -24.69 -3.48
C VAL A 321 -9.27 -23.35 -2.80
N TRP A 322 -8.28 -22.75 -2.14
CA TRP A 322 -8.44 -21.42 -1.56
C TRP A 322 -8.80 -20.39 -2.64
N PRO A 323 -9.43 -19.26 -2.30
CA PRO A 323 -9.63 -18.16 -3.24
C PRO A 323 -8.29 -17.60 -3.76
N ASN A 324 -8.36 -16.86 -4.87
CA ASN A 324 -7.19 -16.18 -5.42
C ASN A 324 -6.66 -15.10 -4.48
N ASP A 325 -7.53 -14.53 -3.66
CA ASP A 325 -7.20 -13.52 -2.66
C ASP A 325 -7.69 -13.97 -1.28
N LEU A 326 -6.87 -13.75 -0.26
CA LEU A 326 -7.19 -14.12 1.11
C LEU A 326 -6.65 -13.12 2.11
N CYS A 327 -7.00 -13.32 3.38
CA CYS A 327 -6.46 -12.57 4.49
C CYS A 327 -5.79 -13.50 5.50
N TRP A 328 -4.57 -13.19 5.90
CA TRP A 328 -4.00 -13.69 7.14
C TRP A 328 -4.42 -12.74 8.27
N THR A 329 -5.09 -13.27 9.29
CA THR A 329 -5.56 -12.46 10.43
C THR A 329 -5.00 -13.01 11.74
N LYS A 330 -4.46 -12.15 12.62
CA LYS A 330 -4.09 -12.58 13.98
C LYS A 330 -5.33 -13.10 14.71
N GLY A 331 -5.20 -14.15 15.51
CA GLY A 331 -6.31 -14.88 16.14
C GLY A 331 -7.33 -14.02 16.90
N ASN A 332 -6.91 -12.88 17.47
CA ASN A 332 -7.77 -11.99 18.26
C ASN A 332 -8.38 -10.82 17.44
N THR A 333 -8.09 -10.73 16.14
CA THR A 333 -8.52 -9.62 15.29
C THR A 333 -9.89 -9.89 14.67
N SER A 334 -10.84 -8.96 14.85
CA SER A 334 -12.10 -9.01 14.10
C SER A 334 -11.82 -8.76 12.62
N CYS A 335 -12.20 -9.72 11.79
CA CYS A 335 -11.80 -9.76 10.39
C CYS A 335 -12.63 -8.83 9.48
N CYS A 336 -13.79 -8.34 9.95
CA CYS A 336 -14.65 -7.39 9.26
C CYS A 336 -14.82 -6.14 10.06
#